data_AF-W2IFH6-F1
#
_entry.id   AF-W2IFH6-F1
#
_cell.length_a   1.000
_cell.length_b   1.000
_cell.length_c   1.000
_cell.angle_alpha   90.00
_cell.angle_beta   90.00
_cell.angle_gamma   90.00
#
_symmetry.space_group_name_H-M   'P 1'
#
loop_
_entity.id
_entity.type
_entity.pdbx_description
1 polymer ?
#
loop_
_entity_poly.entity_id
_entity_poly.type
_entity_poly.pdbx_seq_one_letter_code
_entity_poly.pdbx_strand_id
1 'polypeptide(L)'
;MKYTEDFSKIHYGTKITTVSVLHNYYEDDVLALMIIRAARSPSTSNISKRLFTEQMRSWYLEGFNPEEVFGLLRLDDAITPLFENPLYYVWSNFVVHYKGLRPKEDMTHFAVLREYYNEDNLLTILFNAWDAPYTKNLAKQLLDDQLEHWLKTKTDPRTVFSLLRVEDVAANDIRRVLYDNYSRAFARLPKKRKTSPSNLN
;
A
#
# COMPACT_ATOMS: atom_id res chain seq x y z
N MET A 1 -30.88 -2.32 -8.86
CA MET A 1 -30.00 -3.51 -8.70
C MET A 1 -30.69 -4.71 -8.03
N LYS A 2 -32.03 -4.72 -7.89
CA LYS A 2 -32.77 -5.88 -7.36
C LYS A 2 -32.63 -7.14 -8.24
N TYR A 3 -32.50 -6.94 -9.56
CA TYR A 3 -32.39 -8.04 -10.53
C TYR A 3 -31.15 -8.93 -10.35
N THR A 4 -29.96 -8.37 -10.15
CA THR A 4 -28.72 -9.15 -9.96
C THR A 4 -28.71 -9.91 -8.63
N GLU A 5 -29.38 -9.36 -7.60
CA GLU A 5 -29.61 -10.05 -6.32
C GLU A 5 -30.58 -11.21 -6.46
N ASP A 6 -31.73 -10.99 -7.12
CA ASP A 6 -32.71 -12.05 -7.34
C ASP A 6 -32.09 -13.15 -8.22
N PHE A 7 -31.32 -12.78 -9.25
CA PHE A 7 -30.60 -13.72 -10.11
C PHE A 7 -29.55 -14.55 -9.33
N SER A 8 -28.71 -13.90 -8.53
CA SER A 8 -27.69 -14.61 -7.71
C SER A 8 -28.29 -15.49 -6.60
N LYS A 9 -29.44 -15.11 -6.05
CA LYS A 9 -30.20 -15.93 -5.07
C LYS A 9 -30.88 -17.14 -5.71
N ILE A 10 -31.36 -17.00 -6.95
CA ILE A 10 -32.04 -18.08 -7.68
C ILE A 10 -31.02 -19.05 -8.30
N HIS A 11 -29.85 -18.57 -8.71
CA HIS A 11 -28.76 -19.36 -9.29
C HIS A 11 -27.61 -19.51 -8.31
N TYR A 12 -27.81 -20.36 -7.28
CA TYR A 12 -26.77 -20.72 -6.32
C TYR A 12 -25.51 -21.21 -7.05
N GLY A 13 -24.46 -20.39 -7.03
CA GLY A 13 -23.17 -20.68 -7.68
C GLY A 13 -22.79 -19.76 -8.85
N THR A 14 -23.70 -18.94 -9.39
CA THR A 14 -23.32 -17.96 -10.42
C THR A 14 -22.69 -16.72 -9.77
N LYS A 15 -21.40 -16.49 -10.05
CA LYS A 15 -20.60 -15.33 -9.60
C LYS A 15 -20.97 -14.00 -10.30
N ILE A 16 -22.20 -13.83 -10.77
CA ILE A 16 -22.60 -12.58 -11.46
C ILE A 16 -22.99 -11.56 -10.40
N THR A 17 -22.05 -10.66 -10.07
CA THR A 17 -22.29 -9.49 -9.23
C THR A 17 -22.66 -8.29 -10.10
N THR A 18 -23.13 -7.19 -9.49
CA THR A 18 -23.37 -5.99 -10.29
C THR A 18 -22.05 -5.44 -10.83
N VAL A 19 -20.99 -5.51 -10.02
CA VAL A 19 -19.63 -5.11 -10.41
C VAL A 19 -19.10 -5.95 -11.58
N SER A 20 -19.25 -7.27 -11.57
CA SER A 20 -18.74 -8.09 -12.68
C SER A 20 -19.44 -7.82 -14.01
N VAL A 21 -20.70 -7.39 -13.98
CA VAL A 21 -21.38 -6.89 -15.19
C VAL A 21 -20.80 -5.55 -15.63
N LEU A 22 -20.55 -4.63 -14.70
CA LEU A 22 -20.01 -3.30 -14.99
C LEU A 22 -18.58 -3.34 -15.55
N HIS A 23 -17.78 -4.32 -15.14
CA HIS A 23 -16.44 -4.58 -15.68
C HIS A 23 -16.42 -4.89 -17.18
N ASN A 24 -17.54 -5.32 -17.76
CA ASN A 24 -17.63 -5.48 -19.23
C ASN A 24 -17.72 -4.15 -19.99
N TYR A 25 -17.94 -3.03 -19.28
CA TYR A 25 -18.18 -1.72 -19.87
C TYR A 25 -17.19 -0.65 -19.41
N TYR A 26 -16.56 -0.85 -18.25
CA TYR A 26 -15.66 0.12 -17.64
C TYR A 26 -14.39 -0.57 -17.16
N GLU A 27 -13.25 0.05 -17.41
CA GLU A 27 -11.97 -0.33 -16.80
C GLU A 27 -12.03 -0.13 -15.27
N ASP A 28 -11.20 -0.86 -14.53
CA ASP A 28 -11.21 -0.90 -13.06
C ASP A 28 -10.99 0.48 -12.41
N ASP A 29 -10.04 1.27 -12.92
CA ASP A 29 -9.75 2.63 -12.46
C ASP A 29 -10.97 3.55 -12.64
N VAL A 30 -11.62 3.49 -13.82
CA VAL A 30 -12.82 4.25 -14.15
C VAL A 30 -13.99 3.83 -13.25
N LEU A 31 -14.25 2.53 -13.12
CA LEU A 31 -15.36 2.01 -12.32
C LEU A 31 -15.17 2.35 -10.84
N ALA A 32 -13.97 2.12 -10.28
CA ALA A 32 -13.64 2.46 -8.91
C ALA A 32 -13.88 3.96 -8.63
N LEU A 33 -13.45 4.82 -9.56
CA LEU A 33 -13.63 6.25 -9.46
C LEU A 33 -15.11 6.67 -9.52
N MET A 34 -15.91 6.03 -10.38
CA MET A 34 -17.36 6.23 -10.43
C MET A 34 -18.03 5.83 -9.11
N ILE A 35 -17.65 4.68 -8.54
CA ILE A 35 -18.18 4.18 -7.28
C ILE A 35 -17.94 5.19 -6.16
N ILE A 36 -16.70 5.64 -5.95
CA ILE A 36 -16.39 6.58 -4.85
C ILE A 36 -16.97 7.98 -5.08
N ARG A 37 -17.16 8.41 -6.34
CA ARG A 37 -17.85 9.67 -6.64
C ARG A 37 -19.34 9.59 -6.36
N ALA A 38 -19.99 8.47 -6.68
CA ALA A 38 -21.39 8.23 -6.36
C ALA A 38 -21.69 8.27 -4.86
N ALA A 39 -20.69 8.01 -3.99
CA ALA A 39 -20.84 8.12 -2.54
C ALA A 39 -21.21 9.55 -2.08
N ARG A 40 -20.87 10.57 -2.87
CA ARG A 40 -21.01 12.00 -2.53
C ARG A 40 -22.43 12.52 -2.64
N SER A 41 -23.32 11.84 -3.37
CA SER A 41 -24.74 12.21 -3.46
C SER A 41 -25.57 11.33 -2.51
N PRO A 42 -26.45 11.91 -1.66
CA PRO A 42 -27.28 11.14 -0.74
C PRO A 42 -28.11 10.05 -1.44
N SER A 43 -28.65 10.36 -2.62
CA SER A 43 -29.47 9.44 -3.42
C SER A 43 -28.69 8.20 -3.91
N THR A 44 -27.37 8.31 -4.08
CA THR A 44 -26.50 7.25 -4.60
C THR A 44 -25.51 6.72 -3.56
N SER A 45 -25.54 7.20 -2.32
CA SER A 45 -24.59 6.81 -1.28
C SER A 45 -24.73 5.35 -0.87
N ASN A 46 -25.96 4.86 -0.68
CA ASN A 46 -26.20 3.47 -0.29
C ASN A 46 -25.78 2.48 -1.37
N ILE A 47 -26.06 2.81 -2.64
CA ILE A 47 -25.70 1.96 -3.77
C ILE A 47 -24.18 1.96 -3.99
N SER A 48 -23.52 3.12 -3.85
CA SER A 48 -22.07 3.24 -3.89
C SER A 48 -21.37 2.40 -2.82
N LYS A 49 -21.79 2.49 -1.55
CA LYS A 49 -21.22 1.67 -0.47
C LYS A 49 -21.31 0.17 -0.77
N ARG A 50 -22.42 -0.26 -1.37
CA ARG A 50 -22.61 -1.66 -1.74
C ARG A 50 -21.69 -2.07 -2.89
N LEU A 51 -21.63 -1.27 -3.96
CA LEU A 51 -20.74 -1.52 -5.08
C LEU A 51 -19.27 -1.51 -4.67
N PHE A 52 -18.88 -0.63 -3.75
CA PHE A 52 -17.53 -0.60 -3.19
C PHE A 52 -17.17 -1.91 -2.50
N THR A 53 -18.07 -2.44 -1.64
CA THR A 53 -17.87 -3.75 -1.01
C THR A 53 -17.88 -4.90 -2.02
N GLU A 54 -18.78 -4.86 -3.01
CA GLU A 54 -18.82 -5.84 -4.11
C GLU A 54 -17.50 -5.83 -4.90
N GLN A 55 -16.90 -4.65 -5.15
CA GLN A 55 -15.63 -4.49 -5.85
C GLN A 55 -14.47 -5.17 -5.12
N MET A 56 -14.30 -4.90 -3.81
CA MET A 56 -13.24 -5.54 -3.00
C MET A 56 -13.35 -7.06 -3.03
N ARG A 57 -14.59 -7.57 -2.92
CA ARG A 57 -14.86 -8.99 -2.97
C ARG A 57 -14.64 -9.58 -4.36
N SER A 58 -14.99 -8.86 -5.42
CA SER A 58 -14.80 -9.32 -6.81
C SER A 58 -13.32 -9.54 -7.08
N TRP A 59 -12.48 -8.53 -6.83
CA TRP A 59 -11.04 -8.64 -7.04
C TRP A 59 -10.43 -9.83 -6.30
N TYR A 60 -10.79 -10.01 -5.02
CA TYR A 60 -10.31 -11.14 -4.23
C TYR A 60 -10.81 -12.51 -4.77
N LEU A 61 -12.07 -12.61 -5.22
CA LEU A 61 -12.64 -13.86 -5.77
C LEU A 61 -12.14 -14.21 -7.17
N GLU A 62 -11.67 -13.20 -7.90
CA GLU A 62 -10.99 -13.33 -9.19
C GLU A 62 -9.51 -13.71 -9.03
N GLY A 63 -8.99 -13.63 -7.81
CA GLY A 63 -7.65 -14.09 -7.47
C GLY A 63 -6.61 -12.98 -7.47
N PHE A 64 -7.01 -11.72 -7.65
CA PHE A 64 -6.08 -10.60 -7.65
C PHE A 64 -5.48 -10.36 -6.26
N ASN A 65 -4.19 -10.04 -6.24
CA ASN A 65 -3.47 -9.58 -5.07
C ASN A 65 -3.37 -8.04 -5.04
N PRO A 66 -2.91 -7.44 -3.92
CA PRO A 66 -2.81 -5.98 -3.83
C PRO A 66 -1.85 -5.32 -4.84
N GLU A 67 -0.81 -6.02 -5.30
CA GLU A 67 0.10 -5.52 -6.34
C GLU A 67 -0.61 -5.43 -7.69
N GLU A 68 -1.37 -6.46 -8.07
CA GLU A 68 -2.13 -6.47 -9.32
C GLU A 68 -3.23 -5.41 -9.32
N VAL A 69 -3.95 -5.25 -8.20
CA VAL A 69 -4.97 -4.19 -8.07
C VAL A 69 -4.36 -2.79 -8.08
N PHE A 70 -3.11 -2.62 -7.65
CA PHE A 70 -2.41 -1.33 -7.77
C PHE A 70 -2.27 -0.92 -9.25
N GLY A 71 -1.89 -1.86 -10.11
CA GLY A 71 -1.79 -1.68 -11.56
C GLY A 71 -3.14 -1.53 -12.25
N LEU A 72 -4.17 -2.30 -11.85
CA LEU A 72 -5.54 -2.14 -12.37
C LEU A 72 -6.09 -0.73 -12.12
N LEU A 73 -5.68 -0.10 -11.02
CA LEU A 73 -6.05 1.26 -10.66
C LEU A 73 -5.12 2.34 -11.23
N ARG A 74 -4.13 1.95 -12.05
CA ARG A 74 -3.13 2.81 -12.70
C ARG A 74 -2.45 3.77 -11.72
N LEU A 75 -2.13 3.27 -10.52
CA LEU A 75 -1.50 4.06 -9.46
C LEU A 75 0.02 4.22 -9.65
N ASP A 76 0.60 3.46 -10.57
CA ASP A 76 2.01 3.50 -10.99
C ASP A 76 2.29 4.59 -12.06
N ASP A 77 1.28 4.98 -12.85
CA ASP A 77 1.39 5.97 -13.93
C ASP A 77 0.50 7.21 -13.68
N ALA A 78 0.29 7.56 -12.41
CA ALA A 78 -0.60 8.67 -12.06
C ALA A 78 0.09 10.03 -12.18
N ILE A 79 -0.53 10.98 -12.91
CA ILE A 79 -0.11 12.39 -12.98
C ILE A 79 -0.24 13.07 -11.61
N THR A 80 -1.27 12.68 -10.84
CA THR A 80 -1.52 13.20 -9.49
C THR A 80 -0.61 12.50 -8.47
N PRO A 81 -0.07 13.20 -7.47
CA PRO A 81 0.68 12.57 -6.39
C PRO A 81 -0.07 11.38 -5.79
N LEU A 82 0.62 10.26 -5.58
CA LEU A 82 0.03 8.97 -5.22
C LEU A 82 -0.99 9.07 -4.07
N PHE A 83 -0.62 9.69 -2.95
CA PHE A 83 -1.48 9.76 -1.76
C PHE A 83 -2.58 10.82 -1.85
N GLU A 84 -2.54 11.68 -2.88
CA GLU A 84 -3.62 12.62 -3.21
C GLU A 84 -4.58 12.03 -4.25
N ASN A 85 -4.17 10.97 -4.96
CA ASN A 85 -5.02 10.25 -5.89
C ASN A 85 -6.16 9.54 -5.13
N PRO A 86 -7.45 9.83 -5.42
CA PRO A 86 -8.56 9.20 -4.72
C PRO A 86 -8.63 7.67 -4.92
N LEU A 87 -8.00 7.12 -5.96
CA LEU A 87 -7.91 5.68 -6.17
C LEU A 87 -6.95 5.01 -5.17
N TYR A 88 -6.01 5.75 -4.56
CA TYR A 88 -5.19 5.24 -3.47
C TYR A 88 -6.06 4.79 -2.28
N TYR A 89 -7.12 5.54 -1.96
CA TYR A 89 -8.08 5.12 -0.93
C TYR A 89 -8.76 3.79 -1.28
N VAL A 90 -9.14 3.59 -2.55
CA VAL A 90 -9.76 2.35 -3.02
C VAL A 90 -8.79 1.18 -2.85
N TRP A 91 -7.56 1.34 -3.34
CA TRP A 91 -6.50 0.36 -3.20
C TRP A 91 -6.17 0.04 -1.75
N SER A 92 -6.06 1.05 -0.88
CA SER A 92 -5.80 0.87 0.55
C SER A 92 -6.86 0.02 1.25
N ASN A 93 -8.14 0.21 0.90
CA ASN A 93 -9.21 -0.64 1.43
C ASN A 93 -9.08 -2.08 0.93
N PHE A 94 -8.62 -2.28 -0.31
CA PHE A 94 -8.36 -3.62 -0.83
C PHE A 94 -7.19 -4.30 -0.11
N VAL A 95 -6.08 -3.58 0.14
CA VAL A 95 -4.93 -4.08 0.91
C VAL A 95 -5.39 -4.56 2.30
N VAL A 96 -6.21 -3.76 2.99
CA VAL A 96 -6.77 -4.13 4.31
C VAL A 96 -7.68 -5.34 4.22
N HIS A 97 -8.57 -5.39 3.22
CA HIS A 97 -9.46 -6.52 2.98
C HIS A 97 -8.67 -7.81 2.72
N TYR A 98 -7.67 -7.74 1.84
CA TYR A 98 -6.80 -8.85 1.48
C TYR A 98 -6.03 -9.36 2.69
N LYS A 99 -5.38 -8.47 3.45
CA LYS A 99 -4.62 -8.84 4.65
C LYS A 99 -5.48 -9.50 5.73
N GLY A 100 -6.75 -9.08 5.87
CA GLY A 100 -7.70 -9.72 6.77
C GLY A 100 -8.00 -11.18 6.40
N LEU A 101 -7.96 -11.52 5.11
CA LEU A 101 -8.20 -12.87 4.59
C LEU A 101 -6.91 -13.68 4.39
N ARG A 102 -5.75 -13.00 4.27
CA ARG A 102 -4.41 -13.57 4.05
C ARG A 102 -3.37 -12.93 4.99
N PRO A 103 -3.50 -13.11 6.32
CA PRO A 103 -2.63 -12.41 7.28
C PRO A 103 -1.15 -12.80 7.19
N LYS A 104 -0.85 -13.99 6.65
CA LYS A 104 0.53 -14.52 6.53
C LYS A 104 1.27 -14.00 5.31
N GLU A 105 0.57 -13.47 4.31
CA GLU A 105 1.19 -12.97 3.09
C GLU A 105 1.67 -11.54 3.29
N ASP A 106 2.86 -11.23 2.81
CA ASP A 106 3.49 -9.91 2.99
C ASP A 106 3.03 -8.94 1.90
N MET A 107 1.72 -8.72 1.82
CA MET A 107 1.06 -7.81 0.88
C MET A 107 0.59 -6.55 1.61
N THR A 108 1.53 -5.83 2.23
CA THR A 108 1.28 -4.55 2.91
C THR A 108 1.37 -3.38 1.94
N HIS A 109 0.92 -2.19 2.35
CA HIS A 109 1.10 -0.97 1.55
C HIS A 109 2.58 -0.77 1.20
N PHE A 110 3.46 -0.81 2.20
CA PHE A 110 4.90 -0.69 2.02
C PHE A 110 5.46 -1.78 1.09
N ALA A 111 5.03 -3.03 1.27
CA ALA A 111 5.50 -4.16 0.48
C ALA A 111 5.12 -4.09 -1.00
N VAL A 112 3.99 -3.45 -1.35
CA VAL A 112 3.65 -3.22 -2.77
C VAL A 112 4.37 -2.01 -3.32
N LEU A 113 4.43 -0.90 -2.57
CA LEU A 113 5.04 0.34 -3.06
C LEU A 113 6.53 0.18 -3.39
N ARG A 114 7.26 -0.64 -2.63
CA ARG A 114 8.67 -0.98 -2.92
C ARG A 114 8.90 -1.76 -4.22
N GLU A 115 7.89 -2.47 -4.73
CA GLU A 115 8.00 -3.25 -5.97
C GLU A 115 7.81 -2.34 -7.18
N TYR A 116 6.94 -1.33 -7.06
CA TYR A 116 6.68 -0.35 -8.12
C TYR A 116 7.68 0.80 -8.14
N TYR A 117 8.16 1.25 -6.98
CA TYR A 117 9.05 2.39 -6.86
C TYR A 117 10.44 1.94 -6.39
N ASN A 118 11.47 2.34 -7.14
CA ASN A 118 12.83 2.26 -6.62
C ASN A 118 12.97 3.08 -5.32
N GLU A 119 13.98 2.74 -4.53
CA GLU A 119 14.11 3.25 -3.17
C GLU A 119 14.22 4.78 -3.09
N ASP A 120 14.99 5.40 -3.99
CA ASP A 120 15.10 6.87 -4.08
C ASP A 120 13.76 7.56 -4.39
N ASN A 121 13.01 7.01 -5.35
CA ASN A 121 11.70 7.54 -5.73
C ASN A 121 10.68 7.36 -4.61
N LEU A 122 10.65 6.19 -3.96
CA LEU A 122 9.75 5.93 -2.85
C LEU A 122 10.01 6.91 -1.70
N LEU A 123 11.28 7.10 -1.30
CA LEU A 123 11.64 8.06 -0.27
C LEU A 123 11.24 9.49 -0.64
N THR A 124 11.42 9.89 -1.90
CA THR A 124 10.99 11.20 -2.38
C THR A 124 9.47 11.40 -2.25
N ILE A 125 8.67 10.40 -2.66
CA ILE A 125 7.22 10.42 -2.51
C ILE A 125 6.83 10.52 -1.03
N LEU A 126 7.47 9.73 -0.15
CA LEU A 126 7.19 9.73 1.28
C LEU A 126 7.56 11.05 1.96
N PHE A 127 8.68 11.69 1.62
CA PHE A 127 9.04 12.98 2.21
C PHE A 127 8.14 14.11 1.74
N ASN A 128 7.76 14.14 0.46
CA ASN A 128 6.77 15.10 -0.03
C ASN A 128 5.44 14.93 0.71
N ALA A 129 5.03 13.68 0.92
CA ALA A 129 3.81 13.35 1.66
C ALA A 129 3.90 13.66 3.16
N TRP A 130 5.10 13.64 3.75
CA TRP A 130 5.33 14.05 5.13
C TRP A 130 5.10 15.56 5.33
N ASP A 131 5.48 16.37 4.35
CA ASP A 131 5.35 17.83 4.42
C ASP A 131 3.91 18.31 4.19
N ALA A 132 3.07 17.50 3.54
CA ALA A 132 1.66 17.79 3.35
C ALA A 132 0.81 17.38 4.58
N PRO A 133 -0.03 18.29 5.14
CA PRO A 133 -0.76 18.04 6.39
C PRO A 133 -1.65 16.79 6.38
N TYR A 134 -2.31 16.51 5.26
CA TYR A 134 -3.30 15.42 5.14
C TYR A 134 -2.67 14.05 4.95
N THR A 135 -1.43 13.98 4.44
CA THR A 135 -0.72 12.73 4.13
C THR A 135 0.39 12.42 5.13
N LYS A 136 0.73 13.37 6.00
CA LYS A 136 1.85 13.27 6.96
C LYS A 136 1.85 12.02 7.81
N ASN A 137 0.70 11.63 8.36
CA ASN A 137 0.59 10.46 9.23
C ASN A 137 0.83 9.16 8.47
N LEU A 138 0.33 9.06 7.24
CA LEU A 138 0.55 7.91 6.38
C LEU A 138 2.02 7.82 5.96
N ALA A 139 2.60 8.95 5.54
CA ALA A 139 4.02 9.03 5.20
C ALA A 139 4.91 8.60 6.37
N LYS A 140 4.58 9.04 7.59
CA LYS A 140 5.27 8.61 8.80
C LYS A 140 5.24 7.09 8.98
N GLN A 141 4.06 6.48 8.87
CA GLN A 141 3.91 5.03 9.01
C GLN A 141 4.76 4.28 7.98
N LEU A 142 4.73 4.70 6.71
CA LEU A 142 5.51 4.06 5.64
C LEU A 142 7.02 4.29 5.79
N LEU A 143 7.45 5.44 6.31
CA LEU A 143 8.86 5.69 6.65
C LEU A 143 9.30 4.81 7.83
N ASP A 144 8.46 4.62 8.84
CA ASP A 144 8.74 3.71 9.95
C ASP A 144 8.88 2.26 9.43
N ASP A 145 8.00 1.81 8.51
CA ASP A 145 8.09 0.51 7.84
C ASP A 145 9.38 0.36 7.02
N GLN A 146 9.81 1.42 6.32
CA GLN A 146 11.09 1.45 5.59
C GLN A 146 12.29 1.31 6.54
N LEU A 147 12.28 2.02 7.67
CA LEU A 147 13.34 1.90 8.69
C LEU A 147 13.39 0.49 9.28
N GLU A 148 12.24 -0.09 9.60
CA GLU A 148 12.16 -1.47 10.09
C GLU A 148 12.69 -2.46 9.05
N HIS A 149 12.33 -2.26 7.78
CA HIS A 149 12.84 -3.06 6.69
C HIS A 149 14.37 -3.00 6.60
N TRP A 150 14.95 -1.81 6.62
CA TRP A 150 16.41 -1.64 6.63
C TRP A 150 17.08 -2.27 7.85
N LEU A 151 16.43 -2.27 9.02
CA LEU A 151 16.96 -2.96 10.21
C LEU A 151 16.92 -4.48 10.03
N LYS A 152 15.82 -5.01 9.49
CA LYS A 152 15.63 -6.44 9.22
C LYS A 152 16.65 -6.96 8.19
N THR A 153 16.90 -6.18 7.14
CA THR A 153 17.90 -6.51 6.11
C THR A 153 19.33 -6.15 6.49
N LYS A 154 19.52 -5.47 7.63
CA LYS A 154 20.82 -5.01 8.14
C LYS A 154 21.55 -4.12 7.12
N THR A 155 20.82 -3.20 6.52
CA THR A 155 21.37 -2.19 5.60
C THR A 155 22.46 -1.38 6.31
N ASP A 156 23.60 -1.13 5.65
CA ASP A 156 24.71 -0.39 6.27
C ASP A 156 24.25 1.04 6.62
N PRO A 157 24.54 1.56 7.83
CA PRO A 157 24.14 2.93 8.20
C PRO A 157 24.64 3.99 7.23
N ARG A 158 25.79 3.83 6.57
CA ARG A 158 26.27 4.78 5.56
C ARG A 158 25.40 4.76 4.31
N THR A 159 24.88 3.61 3.91
CA THR A 159 23.90 3.51 2.83
C THR A 159 22.62 4.23 3.21
N VAL A 160 22.10 4.00 4.43
CA VAL A 160 20.89 4.69 4.91
C VAL A 160 21.09 6.20 5.02
N PHE A 161 22.27 6.65 5.47
CA PHE A 161 22.63 8.07 5.49
C PHE A 161 22.48 8.72 4.10
N SER A 162 23.03 8.07 3.08
CA SER A 162 22.98 8.54 1.69
C SER A 162 21.57 8.48 1.10
N LEU A 163 20.82 7.40 1.32
CA LEU A 163 19.43 7.26 0.86
C LEU A 163 18.52 8.34 1.46
N LEU A 164 18.73 8.68 2.74
CA LEU A 164 18.01 9.75 3.41
C LEU A 164 18.55 11.15 3.05
N ARG A 165 19.63 11.26 2.26
CA ARG A 165 20.28 12.52 1.84
C ARG A 165 20.56 13.45 3.02
N VAL A 166 21.09 12.87 4.10
CA VAL A 166 21.31 13.56 5.38
C VAL A 166 22.34 14.67 5.24
N GLU A 167 23.30 14.53 4.32
CA GLU A 167 24.32 15.52 3.97
C GLU A 167 23.74 16.84 3.46
N ASP A 168 22.60 16.79 2.76
CA ASP A 168 22.05 17.93 2.02
C ASP A 168 21.03 18.75 2.82
N VAL A 169 20.67 18.30 4.02
CA VAL A 169 19.58 18.89 4.81
C VAL A 169 20.06 19.65 6.04
N ALA A 170 19.25 20.60 6.52
CA ALA A 170 19.54 21.37 7.72
C ALA A 170 19.63 20.48 8.98
N ALA A 171 20.29 20.99 10.03
CA ALA A 171 20.51 20.25 11.28
C ALA A 171 19.20 19.82 11.99
N ASN A 172 18.11 20.54 11.76
CA ASN A 172 16.79 20.29 12.35
C ASN A 172 15.83 19.51 11.45
N ASP A 173 16.30 19.02 10.29
CA ASP A 173 15.49 18.29 9.34
C ASP A 173 15.09 16.90 9.86
N ILE A 174 13.88 16.45 9.52
CA ILE A 174 13.36 15.14 9.93
C ILE A 174 14.24 13.98 9.44
N ARG A 175 14.88 14.10 8.27
CA ARG A 175 15.74 13.05 7.71
C ARG A 175 16.93 12.75 8.63
N ARG A 176 17.48 13.78 9.31
CA ARG A 176 18.53 13.60 10.31
C ARG A 176 18.02 12.83 11.53
N VAL A 177 16.83 13.17 12.02
CA VAL A 177 16.20 12.49 13.16
C VAL A 177 15.93 11.02 12.85
N LEU A 178 15.42 10.71 11.64
CA LEU A 178 15.20 9.34 11.18
C LEU A 178 16.51 8.55 11.10
N TYR A 179 17.57 9.15 10.53
CA TYR A 179 18.89 8.54 10.48
C TYR A 179 19.47 8.26 11.88
N ASP A 180 19.36 9.20 12.81
CA ASP A 180 19.88 9.03 14.17
C ASP A 180 19.13 7.93 14.93
N ASN A 181 17.80 7.85 14.75
CA ASN A 181 16.98 6.78 15.30
C ASN A 181 17.40 5.42 14.73
N TYR A 182 17.54 5.33 13.40
CA TYR A 182 17.98 4.13 12.70
C TYR A 182 19.36 3.67 13.16
N SER A 183 20.34 4.56 13.17
CA SER A 183 21.73 4.25 13.55
C SER A 183 21.83 3.74 14.98
N ARG A 184 21.07 4.33 15.91
CA ARG A 184 20.97 3.84 17.30
C ARG A 184 20.31 2.47 17.39
N ALA A 185 19.26 2.21 16.62
CA ALA A 185 18.60 0.91 16.58
C ALA A 185 19.52 -0.16 15.98
N PHE A 186 20.20 0.15 14.88
CA PHE A 186 21.14 -0.74 14.19
C PHE A 186 22.30 -1.15 15.11
N ALA A 187 22.88 -0.21 15.85
CA ALA A 187 23.98 -0.48 16.79
C ALA A 187 23.61 -1.46 17.92
N ARG A 188 22.31 -1.59 18.23
CA ARG A 188 21.79 -2.51 19.26
C ARG A 188 21.50 -3.91 18.72
N LEU A 189 21.58 -4.12 17.41
CA LEU A 189 21.34 -5.45 16.83
C LEU A 189 22.37 -6.46 17.36
N PRO A 190 21.96 -7.71 17.67
CA PRO A 190 22.87 -8.71 18.17
C PRO A 190 23.98 -9.00 17.15
N LYS A 191 25.23 -8.83 17.56
CA LYS A 191 26.40 -9.18 16.76
C LYS A 191 26.38 -10.70 16.51
N LYS A 192 26.58 -11.15 15.26
CA LYS A 192 26.76 -12.58 14.97
C LYS A 192 27.85 -13.13 15.90
N ARG A 193 27.52 -14.16 16.70
CA ARG A 193 28.54 -14.91 17.45
C ARG A 193 29.54 -15.47 16.42
N LYS A 194 30.82 -15.11 16.54
CA LYS A 194 31.89 -15.84 15.85
C LYS A 194 31.89 -17.25 16.44
N THR A 195 31.37 -18.23 15.72
CA THR A 195 31.65 -19.64 16.03
C THR A 195 33.14 -19.84 15.74
N SER A 196 33.96 -19.88 16.78
CA SER A 196 35.34 -20.37 16.67
C SER A 196 35.29 -21.79 16.11
N PRO A 197 36.19 -22.16 15.17
CA PRO A 197 36.30 -23.55 14.76
C PRO A 197 36.70 -24.36 15.98
N SER A 198 35.88 -25.35 16.34
CA SER A 198 36.23 -26.35 17.33
C SER A 198 37.46 -27.11 16.81
N ASN A 199 38.61 -26.88 17.44
CA ASN A 199 39.78 -27.75 17.27
C ASN A 199 39.41 -29.12 17.85
N LEU A 200 39.19 -30.09 16.97
CA LEU A 200 39.17 -31.51 17.32
C LEU A 200 40.62 -32.01 17.25
N ASN A 201 41.20 -32.31 18.42
CA ASN A 201 42.28 -33.28 18.58
C ASN A 201 41.66 -34.60 19.01
#